data_AF-A0A2D5YY95-F1
#
_entry.id   AF-A0A2D5YY95-F1
#
_cell.length_a   1.000
_cell.length_b   1.000
_cell.length_c   1.000
_cell.angle_alpha   90.00
_cell.angle_beta   90.00
_cell.angle_gamma   90.00
#
_symmetry.space_group_name_H-M   'P 1'
#
loop_
_entity.id
_entity.type
_entity.pdbx_description
1 polymer ?
#
loop_
_entity_poly.entity_id
_entity_poly.type
_entity_poly.pdbx_seq_one_letter_code
_entity_poly.pdbx_strand_id
1 'polypeptide(L)'
;MKLGVIISAIFVLLLVAVGVLLFRGKPDRPTGAITDAILARHSLDPSLLNVAEPTEDGDAADGYLAAVDLFNDNQRALVGGTADQTVVRQIVDHLITAMRQRRTRHGFLDAQVPMTPAANPQYDEALTRIAQLVATYARQTDAARGLDAANALLTFGVRLFEHNDRLQPRFDGLSVMEEAVDAMDVLTTARVDNDGYLGGSTLAPITEIRNAWHTKRGLVHSPSPHAADLLQVAEHDADRSFRIEATLTLGIARFSSPSRGNVRVINDYLGRALAGDDPLIAVAAQVAQDFTKRQMHTMPMRQDHD
;
A
#
# COMPACT_ATOMS: atom_id res chain seq x y z
N MET A 1 -21.97 -65.86 3.45
CA MET A 1 -22.63 -64.59 3.85
C MET A 1 -21.66 -63.49 4.31
N LYS A 2 -20.67 -63.76 5.17
CA LYS A 2 -19.78 -62.71 5.71
C LYS A 2 -18.89 -61.99 4.67
N LEU A 3 -18.42 -62.69 3.64
CA LEU A 3 -17.53 -62.11 2.62
C LEU A 3 -18.23 -61.06 1.73
N GLY A 4 -19.50 -61.30 1.35
CA GLY A 4 -20.26 -60.38 0.50
C GLY A 4 -20.58 -59.05 1.19
N VAL A 5 -20.83 -59.08 2.50
CA VAL A 5 -21.06 -57.86 3.30
C VAL A 5 -19.79 -57.01 3.37
N ILE A 6 -18.63 -57.63 3.54
CA ILE A 6 -17.33 -56.92 3.59
C ILE A 6 -17.03 -56.26 2.25
N ILE A 7 -17.20 -56.98 1.13
CA ILE A 7 -16.95 -56.43 -0.21
C ILE A 7 -17.91 -55.26 -0.50
N SER A 8 -19.20 -55.38 -0.15
CA SER A 8 -20.17 -54.31 -0.33
C SER A 8 -19.84 -53.07 0.52
N ALA A 9 -19.40 -53.25 1.77
CA ALA A 9 -18.98 -52.15 2.64
C ALA A 9 -17.75 -51.40 2.09
N ILE A 10 -16.75 -52.13 1.57
CA ILE A 10 -15.57 -51.53 0.92
C ILE A 10 -15.99 -50.73 -0.31
N PHE A 11 -16.90 -51.26 -1.13
CA PHE A 11 -17.36 -50.59 -2.34
C PHE A 11 -18.13 -49.30 -2.03
N VAL A 12 -18.98 -49.29 -1.01
CA VAL A 12 -19.68 -48.08 -0.53
C VAL A 12 -18.68 -47.05 -0.01
N LEU A 13 -17.69 -47.47 0.80
CA LEU A 13 -16.63 -46.57 1.27
C LEU A 13 -15.85 -45.95 0.12
N LEU A 14 -15.54 -46.73 -0.92
CA LEU A 14 -14.80 -46.27 -2.09
C LEU A 14 -15.64 -45.29 -2.92
N LEU A 15 -16.93 -45.56 -3.10
CA LEU A 15 -17.88 -44.63 -3.75
C LEU A 15 -18.04 -43.33 -2.96
N VAL A 16 -18.11 -43.39 -1.63
CA VAL A 16 -18.15 -42.20 -0.77
C VAL A 16 -16.85 -41.41 -0.89
N ALA A 17 -15.70 -42.08 -0.87
CA ALA A 17 -14.39 -41.43 -1.04
C ALA A 17 -14.26 -40.76 -2.42
N VAL A 18 -14.68 -41.43 -3.50
CA VAL A 18 -14.71 -40.87 -4.86
C VAL A 18 -15.70 -39.72 -4.95
N GLY A 19 -16.88 -39.84 -4.37
CA GLY A 19 -17.87 -38.77 -4.29
C GLY A 19 -17.29 -37.54 -3.61
N VAL A 20 -16.69 -37.70 -2.42
CA VAL A 20 -16.02 -36.61 -1.69
C VAL A 20 -14.90 -35.98 -2.52
N LEU A 21 -14.10 -36.78 -3.23
CA LEU A 21 -13.04 -36.27 -4.12
C LEU A 21 -13.59 -35.49 -5.33
N LEU A 22 -14.70 -35.94 -5.92
CA LEU A 22 -15.34 -35.26 -7.06
C LEU A 22 -16.08 -33.98 -6.64
N PHE A 23 -16.70 -33.97 -5.46
CA PHE A 23 -17.40 -32.79 -4.92
C PHE A 23 -16.46 -31.73 -4.33
N ARG A 24 -15.14 -31.97 -4.29
CA ARG A 24 -14.15 -31.00 -3.79
C ARG A 24 -14.02 -29.73 -4.64
N GLY A 25 -14.56 -29.73 -5.86
CA GLY A 25 -14.44 -28.61 -6.80
C GLY A 25 -13.00 -28.43 -7.27
N LYS A 26 -12.81 -28.19 -8.56
CA LYS A 26 -11.49 -27.79 -9.05
C LYS A 26 -11.29 -26.31 -8.72
N PRO A 27 -10.14 -25.92 -8.12
CA PRO A 27 -9.82 -24.50 -8.01
C PRO A 27 -9.64 -23.91 -9.41
N ASP A 28 -9.94 -22.63 -9.54
CA ASP A 28 -9.71 -21.90 -10.77
C ASP A 28 -8.20 -21.79 -11.05
N ARG A 29 -7.85 -21.62 -12.32
CA ARG A 29 -6.48 -21.33 -12.73
C ARG A 29 -6.25 -19.82 -12.73
N PRO A 30 -5.02 -19.34 -12.50
CA PRO A 30 -4.71 -17.93 -12.68
C PRO A 30 -5.15 -17.45 -14.07
N THR A 31 -5.66 -16.23 -14.13
CA THR A 31 -6.01 -15.57 -15.38
C THR A 31 -4.75 -15.06 -16.08
N GLY A 32 -4.88 -14.61 -17.33
CA GLY A 32 -3.79 -13.93 -18.02
C GLY A 32 -3.47 -12.52 -17.47
N ALA A 33 -4.23 -12.06 -16.48
CA ALA A 33 -4.01 -10.77 -15.84
C ALA A 33 -2.88 -10.80 -14.80
N ILE A 34 -2.38 -11.97 -14.40
CA ILE A 34 -1.17 -12.10 -13.57
C ILE A 34 -0.03 -12.60 -14.43
N THR A 35 1.07 -11.84 -14.44
CA THR A 35 2.30 -12.16 -15.16
C THR A 35 3.50 -11.92 -14.24
N ASP A 36 4.67 -12.47 -14.58
CA ASP A 36 5.91 -12.24 -13.83
C ASP A 36 6.26 -10.74 -13.73
N ALA A 37 5.94 -9.97 -14.78
CA ALA A 37 6.13 -8.52 -14.79
C ALA A 37 5.23 -7.82 -13.78
N ILE A 38 4.00 -8.30 -13.58
CA ILE A 38 3.11 -7.78 -12.53
C ILE A 38 3.68 -8.18 -11.18
N LEU A 39 4.10 -9.42 -10.95
CA LEU A 39 4.60 -9.88 -9.65
C LEU A 39 5.98 -9.29 -9.26
N ALA A 40 6.63 -8.56 -10.16
CA ALA A 40 7.91 -7.92 -9.90
C ALA A 40 7.82 -6.83 -8.82
N ARG A 41 8.94 -6.64 -8.11
CA ARG A 41 9.13 -5.52 -7.20
C ARG A 41 9.61 -4.32 -8.01
N HIS A 42 8.94 -3.19 -7.82
CA HIS A 42 9.40 -1.90 -8.34
C HIS A 42 10.13 -1.16 -7.21
N SER A 43 11.31 -0.64 -7.53
CA SER A 43 12.14 0.14 -6.61
C SER A 43 12.34 1.54 -7.16
N LEU A 44 12.53 2.51 -6.27
CA LEU A 44 12.89 3.86 -6.69
C LEU A 44 14.26 3.88 -7.38
N ASP A 45 14.42 4.83 -8.30
CA ASP A 45 15.73 5.13 -8.87
C ASP A 45 16.69 5.57 -7.74
N PRO A 46 17.93 5.06 -7.66
CA PRO A 46 18.90 5.46 -6.64
C PRO A 46 19.16 6.97 -6.55
N SER A 47 18.96 7.71 -7.64
CA SER A 47 19.06 9.17 -7.64
C SER A 47 17.98 9.85 -6.77
N LEU A 48 16.78 9.26 -6.67
CA LEU A 48 15.71 9.73 -5.79
C LEU A 48 15.96 9.39 -4.32
N LEU A 49 16.83 8.43 -4.02
CA LEU A 49 17.16 8.05 -2.65
C LEU A 49 18.12 9.04 -1.96
N ASN A 50 18.79 9.91 -2.72
CA ASN A 50 19.80 10.86 -2.24
C ASN A 50 19.39 12.33 -2.42
N VAL A 51 18.08 12.61 -2.40
CA VAL A 51 17.54 13.97 -2.63
C VAL A 51 18.03 14.97 -1.59
N ALA A 52 18.24 14.54 -0.35
CA ALA A 52 18.82 15.37 0.71
C ALA A 52 19.82 14.58 1.54
N GLU A 53 21.04 15.11 1.70
CA GLU A 53 22.01 14.53 2.63
C GLU A 53 21.58 14.83 4.07
N PRO A 54 21.41 13.81 4.92
CA PRO A 54 21.09 14.03 6.31
C PRO A 54 22.26 14.68 7.04
N THR A 55 21.97 15.74 7.78
CA THR A 55 22.96 16.57 8.49
C THR A 55 22.98 16.34 10.00
N GLU A 56 21.94 15.69 10.54
CA GLU A 56 21.72 15.50 11.96
C GLU A 56 21.54 14.01 12.31
N ASP A 57 21.99 13.63 13.51
CA ASP A 57 21.71 12.32 14.08
C ASP A 57 20.35 12.32 14.79
N GLY A 58 19.41 11.52 14.29
CA GLY A 58 18.07 11.37 14.87
C GLY A 58 17.16 10.47 14.04
N ASP A 59 15.92 10.31 14.48
CA ASP A 59 14.86 9.57 13.79
C ASP A 59 13.87 10.57 13.15
N ALA A 60 13.82 10.58 11.82
CA ALA A 60 12.92 11.43 11.04
C ALA A 60 11.44 11.12 11.29
N ALA A 61 11.13 9.89 11.72
CA ALA A 61 9.75 9.45 11.90
C ALA A 61 8.96 10.32 12.89
N ASP A 62 9.60 10.82 13.95
CA ASP A 62 8.92 11.68 14.93
C ASP A 62 8.54 13.03 14.33
N GLY A 63 9.39 13.61 13.47
CA GLY A 63 9.08 14.84 12.76
C GLY A 63 7.97 14.64 11.72
N TYR A 64 7.97 13.52 11.01
CA TYR A 64 6.89 13.19 10.08
C TYR A 64 5.55 12.96 10.79
N LEU A 65 5.55 12.24 11.91
CA LEU A 65 4.34 12.01 12.69
C LEU A 65 3.82 13.31 13.30
N ALA A 66 4.69 14.19 13.81
CA ALA A 66 4.30 15.50 14.31
C ALA A 66 3.63 16.36 13.21
N ALA A 67 4.10 16.27 11.96
CA ALA A 67 3.45 16.95 10.83
C ALA A 67 2.04 16.41 10.55
N VAL A 68 1.86 15.09 10.62
CA VAL A 68 0.56 14.42 10.43
C VAL A 68 -0.41 14.75 11.58
N ASP A 69 0.06 14.66 12.83
CA ASP A 69 -0.73 14.98 14.02
C ASP A 69 -1.17 16.45 13.99
N LEU A 70 -0.25 17.37 13.66
CA LEU A 70 -0.57 18.79 13.54
C LEU A 70 -1.62 19.06 12.45
N PHE A 71 -1.56 18.36 11.32
CA PHE A 71 -2.61 18.45 10.29
C PHE A 71 -3.96 17.98 10.83
N ASN A 72 -4.01 16.82 11.47
CA ASN A 72 -5.24 16.22 12.00
C ASN A 72 -5.89 17.11 13.06
N ASP A 73 -5.08 17.67 13.97
CA ASP A 73 -5.54 18.59 15.02
C ASP A 73 -6.10 19.91 14.46
N ASN A 74 -5.69 20.30 13.25
CA ASN A 74 -6.05 21.56 12.62
C ASN A 74 -6.83 21.40 11.30
N GLN A 75 -7.42 20.23 11.04
CA GLN A 75 -8.05 19.91 9.75
C GLN A 75 -9.08 20.97 9.31
N ARG A 76 -9.88 21.51 10.24
CA ARG A 76 -10.87 22.56 9.96
C ARG A 76 -10.24 23.88 9.47
N ALA A 77 -9.07 24.24 10.00
CA ALA A 77 -8.37 25.47 9.64
C ALA A 77 -7.57 25.32 8.33
N LEU A 78 -7.30 24.09 7.89
CA LEU A 78 -6.50 23.78 6.72
C LEU A 78 -7.32 23.45 5.47
N VAL A 79 -8.54 22.92 5.63
CA VAL A 79 -9.44 22.54 4.52
C VAL A 79 -10.42 23.67 4.15
N GLY A 80 -10.51 24.73 4.97
CA GLY A 80 -11.31 25.93 4.67
C GLY A 80 -10.78 26.76 3.49
N GLY A 81 -11.60 27.67 2.97
CA GLY A 81 -11.29 28.47 1.76
C GLY A 81 -9.98 29.26 1.78
N THR A 82 -9.40 29.50 2.96
CA THR A 82 -8.02 29.97 3.13
C THR A 82 -7.35 29.17 4.24
N ALA A 83 -6.36 28.35 3.90
CA ALA A 83 -5.61 27.58 4.88
C ALA A 83 -4.81 28.49 5.83
N ASP A 84 -4.84 28.18 7.13
CA ASP A 84 -4.03 28.89 8.14
C ASP A 84 -2.53 28.73 7.84
N GLN A 85 -1.92 29.81 7.35
CA GLN A 85 -0.51 29.86 6.96
C GLN A 85 0.45 29.63 8.11
N THR A 86 0.02 29.87 9.35
CA THR A 86 0.83 29.59 10.54
C THR A 86 0.99 28.09 10.71
N VAL A 87 -0.11 27.35 10.61
CA VAL A 87 -0.12 25.89 10.74
C VAL A 87 0.62 25.25 9.55
N VAL A 88 0.40 25.72 8.32
CA VAL A 88 1.13 25.22 7.15
C VAL A 88 2.64 25.40 7.32
N ARG A 89 3.09 26.56 7.83
CA ARG A 89 4.51 26.80 8.09
C ARG A 89 5.08 25.82 9.12
N GLN A 90 4.34 25.54 10.21
CA GLN A 90 4.76 24.58 11.22
C GLN A 90 4.86 23.15 10.66
N ILE A 91 3.91 22.74 9.82
CA ILE A 91 4.00 21.45 9.09
C ILE A 91 5.28 21.40 8.26
N VAL A 92 5.57 22.45 7.48
CA VAL A 92 6.80 22.55 6.68
C VAL A 92 8.06 22.49 7.56
N ASP A 93 8.07 23.16 8.70
CA ASP A 93 9.18 23.14 9.66
C ASP A 93 9.42 21.73 10.21
N HIS A 94 8.37 20.98 10.52
CA HIS A 94 8.49 19.58 10.93
C HIS A 94 9.08 18.71 9.83
N LEU A 95 8.63 18.86 8.57
CA LEU A 95 9.17 18.10 7.45
C LEU A 95 10.65 18.43 7.16
N ILE A 96 11.03 19.72 7.19
CA ILE A 96 12.42 20.13 6.98
C ILE A 96 13.32 19.61 8.10
N THR A 97 12.85 19.67 9.35
CA THR A 97 13.59 19.13 10.49
C THR A 97 13.75 17.62 10.36
N ALA A 98 12.71 16.90 9.95
CA ALA A 98 12.73 15.46 9.72
C ALA A 98 13.68 15.06 8.59
N MET A 99 13.68 15.80 7.47
CA MET A 99 14.56 15.58 6.32
C MET A 99 16.05 15.59 6.71
N ARG A 100 16.43 16.39 7.70
CA ARG A 100 17.83 16.49 8.17
C ARG A 100 18.26 15.27 9.01
N GLN A 101 17.31 14.49 9.53
CA GLN A 101 17.60 13.35 10.38
C GLN A 101 18.07 12.15 9.57
N ARG A 102 19.14 11.49 10.04
CA ARG A 102 19.78 10.38 9.32
C ARG A 102 18.93 9.11 9.24
N ARG A 103 18.16 8.79 10.28
CA ARG A 103 17.45 7.50 10.37
C ARG A 103 15.95 7.72 10.20
N THR A 104 15.25 6.67 9.79
CA THR A 104 13.80 6.60 9.86
C THR A 104 13.47 5.21 10.34
N ARG A 105 12.75 5.08 11.45
CA ARG A 105 12.34 3.73 11.90
C ARG A 105 11.44 3.08 10.86
N HIS A 106 11.66 1.79 10.65
CA HIS A 106 10.87 0.98 9.72
C HIS A 106 9.44 0.80 10.26
N GLY A 107 8.46 0.87 9.38
CA GLY A 107 7.03 0.76 9.66
C GLY A 107 6.44 1.90 10.47
N PHE A 108 6.97 3.12 10.36
CA PHE A 108 6.55 4.24 11.22
C PHE A 108 5.08 4.67 11.02
N LEU A 109 4.48 4.40 9.85
CA LEU A 109 3.04 4.59 9.61
C LEU A 109 2.27 3.28 9.52
N ASP A 110 2.94 2.13 9.51
CA ASP A 110 2.27 0.83 9.39
C ASP A 110 1.25 0.59 10.51
N ALA A 111 1.55 1.06 11.72
CA ALA A 111 0.66 0.96 12.88
C ALA A 111 -0.63 1.79 12.73
N GLN A 112 -0.64 2.81 11.87
CA GLN A 112 -1.81 3.64 11.58
C GLN A 112 -2.68 3.07 10.45
N VAL A 113 -2.26 1.97 9.82
CA VAL A 113 -3.03 1.22 8.84
C VAL A 113 -3.65 0.01 9.55
N PRO A 114 -4.97 -0.03 9.75
CA PRO A 114 -5.59 -1.19 10.37
C PRO A 114 -5.29 -2.46 9.56
N MET A 115 -4.87 -3.51 10.26
CA MET A 115 -4.71 -4.85 9.68
C MET A 115 -6.09 -5.49 9.52
N THR A 116 -6.90 -4.95 8.62
CA THR A 116 -8.25 -5.42 8.33
C THR A 116 -8.53 -5.19 6.85
N PRO A 117 -9.23 -6.12 6.17
CA PRO A 117 -9.52 -5.98 4.75
C PRO A 117 -10.27 -4.67 4.44
N ALA A 118 -9.77 -3.93 3.45
CA ALA A 118 -10.30 -2.64 2.98
C ALA A 118 -10.59 -1.59 4.06
N ALA A 119 -9.85 -1.59 5.18
CA ALA A 119 -9.93 -0.48 6.12
C ALA A 119 -9.21 0.76 5.59
N ASN A 120 -9.75 1.92 5.96
CA ASN A 120 -9.08 3.19 5.72
C ASN A 120 -8.02 3.41 6.80
N PRO A 121 -6.82 3.91 6.44
CA PRO A 121 -5.82 4.31 7.41
C PRO A 121 -6.33 5.48 8.26
N GLN A 122 -5.75 5.69 9.44
CA GLN A 122 -6.09 6.83 10.30
C GLN A 122 -5.71 8.19 9.68
N TYR A 123 -4.81 8.17 8.69
CA TYR A 123 -4.27 9.34 8.01
C TYR A 123 -4.75 9.49 6.56
N ASP A 124 -5.80 8.79 6.13
CA ASP A 124 -6.19 8.58 4.71
C ASP A 124 -6.08 9.82 3.83
N GLU A 125 -6.67 10.93 4.24
CA GLU A 125 -6.59 12.19 3.48
C GLU A 125 -5.40 13.07 3.89
N ALA A 126 -4.82 12.85 5.08
CA ALA A 126 -3.84 13.75 5.66
C ALA A 126 -2.58 13.87 4.81
N LEU A 127 -2.03 12.75 4.33
CA LEU A 127 -0.78 12.75 3.56
C LEU A 127 -0.92 13.52 2.24
N THR A 128 -1.99 13.24 1.49
CA THR A 128 -2.30 13.93 0.23
C THR A 128 -2.53 15.43 0.47
N ARG A 129 -3.24 15.80 1.53
CA ARG A 129 -3.49 17.20 1.86
C ARG A 129 -2.24 17.93 2.33
N ILE A 130 -1.39 17.29 3.13
CA ILE A 130 -0.08 17.83 3.53
C ILE A 130 0.75 18.10 2.28
N ALA A 131 0.81 17.15 1.33
CA ALA A 131 1.55 17.35 0.08
C ALA A 131 1.06 18.58 -0.71
N GLN A 132 -0.26 18.70 -0.91
CA GLN A 132 -0.86 19.85 -1.60
C GLN A 132 -0.59 21.19 -0.90
N LEU A 133 -0.70 21.22 0.43
CA LEU A 133 -0.47 22.43 1.24
C LEU A 133 1.00 22.84 1.19
N VAL A 134 1.92 21.89 1.34
CA VAL A 134 3.37 22.12 1.32
C VAL A 134 3.83 22.55 -0.08
N ALA A 135 3.35 21.90 -1.14
CA ALA A 135 3.63 22.28 -2.52
C ALA A 135 3.12 23.71 -2.82
N THR A 136 1.90 24.03 -2.37
CA THR A 136 1.33 25.38 -2.51
C THR A 136 2.16 26.42 -1.77
N TYR A 137 2.53 26.13 -0.51
CA TYR A 137 3.40 26.99 0.29
C TYR A 137 4.75 27.21 -0.39
N ALA A 138 5.36 26.13 -0.91
CA ALA A 138 6.65 26.17 -1.58
C ALA A 138 6.63 27.14 -2.78
N ARG A 139 5.56 27.14 -3.58
CA ARG A 139 5.38 28.03 -4.74
C ARG A 139 5.13 29.49 -4.37
N GLN A 140 4.63 29.77 -3.16
CA GLN A 140 4.24 31.12 -2.72
C GLN A 140 5.29 31.82 -1.85
N THR A 141 6.29 31.09 -1.35
CA THR A 141 7.35 31.61 -0.50
C THR A 141 8.58 32.02 -1.32
N ASP A 142 9.65 32.49 -0.66
CA ASP A 142 10.90 32.80 -1.36
C ASP A 142 11.54 31.52 -1.94
N ALA A 143 12.26 31.66 -3.06
CA ALA A 143 12.74 30.50 -3.81
C ALA A 143 13.67 29.57 -3.00
N ALA A 144 14.41 30.08 -2.02
CA ALA A 144 15.28 29.24 -1.19
C ALA A 144 14.43 28.39 -0.23
N ARG A 145 13.51 29.04 0.49
CA ARG A 145 12.61 28.35 1.41
C ARG A 145 11.65 27.41 0.69
N GLY A 146 11.19 27.77 -0.50
CA GLY A 146 10.32 26.95 -1.32
C GLY A 146 11.01 25.66 -1.75
N LEU A 147 12.28 25.74 -2.15
CA LEU A 147 13.07 24.57 -2.52
C LEU A 147 13.34 23.66 -1.32
N ASP A 148 13.64 24.21 -0.13
CA ASP A 148 13.76 23.42 1.10
C ASP A 148 12.46 22.66 1.43
N ALA A 149 11.31 23.31 1.28
CA ALA A 149 10.00 22.69 1.52
C ALA A 149 9.72 21.57 0.51
N ALA A 150 10.02 21.79 -0.77
CA ALA A 150 9.82 20.80 -1.82
C ALA A 150 10.75 19.58 -1.65
N ASN A 151 12.03 19.80 -1.31
CA ASN A 151 12.99 18.73 -1.00
C ASN A 151 12.57 17.93 0.25
N ALA A 152 12.05 18.61 1.27
CA ALA A 152 11.55 17.95 2.47
C ALA A 152 10.33 17.08 2.16
N LEU A 153 9.44 17.56 1.29
CA LEU A 153 8.29 16.78 0.83
C LEU A 153 8.71 15.57 -0.01
N LEU A 154 9.66 15.74 -0.94
CA LEU A 154 10.19 14.64 -1.75
C LEU A 154 10.85 13.57 -0.86
N THR A 155 11.67 13.99 0.10
CA THR A 155 12.30 13.09 1.09
C THR A 155 11.26 12.36 1.92
N PHE A 156 10.19 13.04 2.35
CA PHE A 156 9.09 12.41 3.07
C PHE A 156 8.42 11.32 2.23
N GLY A 157 8.11 11.59 0.96
CA GLY A 157 7.55 10.61 0.02
C GLY A 157 8.45 9.37 -0.19
N VAL A 158 9.76 9.58 -0.32
CA VAL A 158 10.75 8.49 -0.42
C VAL A 158 10.75 7.63 0.85
N ARG A 159 10.73 8.26 2.04
CA ARG A 159 10.70 7.53 3.32
C ARG A 159 9.39 6.77 3.51
N LEU A 160 8.26 7.35 3.11
CA LEU A 160 6.96 6.66 3.08
C LEU A 160 7.03 5.38 2.24
N PHE A 161 7.63 5.44 1.05
CA PHE A 161 7.76 4.33 0.13
C PHE A 161 8.75 3.25 0.59
N GLU A 162 9.92 3.62 1.09
CA GLU A 162 11.00 2.66 1.41
C GLU A 162 10.93 2.10 2.83
N HIS A 163 10.35 2.82 3.79
CA HIS A 163 10.44 2.49 5.23
C HIS A 163 9.10 2.05 5.81
N ASN A 164 8.14 1.62 4.99
CA ASN A 164 6.87 1.03 5.44
C ASN A 164 6.65 -0.31 4.73
N ASP A 165 5.87 -1.19 5.35
CA ASP A 165 5.49 -2.49 4.79
C ASP A 165 4.05 -2.55 4.32
N ARG A 166 3.21 -1.64 4.78
CA ARG A 166 1.80 -1.58 4.37
C ARG A 166 1.70 -0.91 3.00
N LEU A 167 0.79 -1.39 2.15
CA LEU A 167 0.64 -0.90 0.79
C LEU A 167 0.25 0.58 0.74
N GLN A 168 -0.70 0.99 1.58
CA GLN A 168 -1.25 2.34 1.57
C GLN A 168 -0.20 3.44 1.81
N PRO A 169 0.60 3.46 2.90
CA PRO A 169 1.59 4.51 3.11
C PRO A 169 2.64 4.56 2.00
N ARG A 170 3.04 3.41 1.44
CA ARG A 170 3.97 3.38 0.32
C ARG A 170 3.36 3.96 -0.94
N PHE A 171 2.08 3.66 -1.21
CA PHE A 171 1.32 4.21 -2.32
C PHE A 171 1.16 5.74 -2.19
N ASP A 172 0.82 6.22 -0.99
CA ASP A 172 0.74 7.66 -0.68
C ASP A 172 2.10 8.33 -0.83
N GLY A 173 3.19 7.63 -0.52
CA GLY A 173 4.55 8.08 -0.79
C GLY A 173 4.77 8.45 -2.26
N LEU A 174 4.24 7.67 -3.21
CA LEU A 174 4.32 8.00 -4.64
C LEU A 174 3.57 9.31 -4.94
N SER A 175 2.38 9.52 -4.37
CA SER A 175 1.59 10.76 -4.50
C SER A 175 2.32 11.98 -3.97
N VAL A 176 2.91 11.85 -2.78
CA VAL A 176 3.73 12.88 -2.16
C VAL A 176 4.94 13.25 -3.03
N MET A 177 5.62 12.27 -3.61
CA MET A 177 6.79 12.52 -4.46
C MET A 177 6.45 13.28 -5.74
N GLU A 178 5.32 12.97 -6.40
CA GLU A 178 4.93 13.70 -7.60
C GLU A 178 4.56 15.16 -7.32
N GLU A 179 3.81 15.43 -6.25
CA GLU A 179 3.50 16.80 -5.82
C GLU A 179 4.78 17.59 -5.50
N ALA A 180 5.77 16.93 -4.90
CA ALA A 180 7.06 17.53 -4.61
C ALA A 180 7.85 17.87 -5.89
N VAL A 181 7.91 16.95 -6.86
CA VAL A 181 8.59 17.18 -8.14
C VAL A 181 7.91 18.31 -8.93
N ASP A 182 6.58 18.35 -8.98
CA ASP A 182 5.85 19.44 -9.64
C ASP A 182 6.13 20.80 -8.97
N ALA A 183 6.19 20.85 -7.64
CA ALA A 183 6.58 22.06 -6.92
C ALA A 183 8.02 22.49 -7.23
N MET A 184 8.97 21.54 -7.31
CA MET A 184 10.36 21.80 -7.68
C MET A 184 10.45 22.36 -9.11
N ASP A 185 9.76 21.75 -10.08
CA ASP A 185 9.78 22.16 -11.48
C ASP A 185 9.30 23.61 -11.67
N VAL A 186 8.22 23.99 -10.98
CA VAL A 186 7.71 25.38 -10.97
C VAL A 186 8.75 26.35 -10.42
N LEU A 187 9.39 26.00 -9.29
CA LEU A 187 10.40 26.85 -8.64
C LEU A 187 11.70 26.97 -9.47
N THR A 188 12.12 25.90 -10.14
CA THR A 188 13.30 25.92 -11.01
C THR A 188 13.03 26.62 -12.33
N THR A 189 11.85 26.47 -12.92
CA THR A 189 11.49 27.18 -14.16
C THR A 189 11.44 28.68 -13.93
N ALA A 190 10.86 29.12 -12.80
CA ALA A 190 10.88 30.53 -12.39
C ALA A 190 12.31 31.09 -12.18
N ARG A 191 13.31 30.22 -11.93
CA ARG A 191 14.73 30.60 -11.86
C ARG A 191 15.42 30.57 -13.23
N VAL A 192 15.06 29.63 -14.10
CA VAL A 192 15.75 29.37 -15.38
C VAL A 192 15.43 30.41 -16.46
N ASP A 193 14.35 31.17 -16.34
CA ASP A 193 14.16 32.41 -17.10
C ASP A 193 15.33 33.42 -16.92
N ASN A 194 16.28 33.16 -15.99
CA ASN A 194 17.54 33.89 -15.86
C ASN A 194 18.84 33.15 -16.30
N ASP A 195 18.94 31.81 -16.37
CA ASP A 195 20.28 31.16 -16.55
C ASP A 195 20.34 29.76 -17.22
N GLY A 196 19.29 29.26 -17.88
CA GLY A 196 19.38 28.04 -18.72
C GLY A 196 19.19 26.70 -17.99
N TYR A 197 18.47 25.80 -18.64
CA TYR A 197 17.77 24.63 -18.07
C TYR A 197 18.61 23.34 -18.03
N LEU A 198 18.50 22.56 -16.94
CA LEU A 198 18.98 21.17 -16.83
C LEU A 198 17.91 20.22 -16.25
N GLY A 199 16.62 20.44 -16.53
CA GLY A 199 15.52 19.62 -15.96
C GLY A 199 15.07 18.47 -16.86
N GLY A 200 15.75 17.32 -16.81
CA GLY A 200 15.22 16.06 -17.33
C GLY A 200 14.27 15.42 -16.32
N SER A 201 13.04 15.10 -16.77
CA SER A 201 11.91 14.50 -16.02
C SER A 201 12.28 13.56 -14.87
N THR A 202 12.43 14.11 -13.66
CA THR A 202 12.49 13.34 -12.40
C THR A 202 11.15 12.66 -12.06
N LEU A 203 10.07 13.02 -12.76
CA LEU A 203 8.72 12.48 -12.57
C LEU A 203 8.53 11.10 -13.23
N ALA A 204 9.14 10.86 -14.40
CA ALA A 204 8.87 9.65 -15.20
C ALA A 204 9.09 8.33 -14.42
N PRO A 205 10.18 8.16 -13.64
CA PRO A 205 10.37 6.95 -12.83
C PRO A 205 9.27 6.77 -11.76
N ILE A 206 8.81 7.85 -11.13
CA ILE A 206 7.76 7.80 -10.10
C ILE A 206 6.43 7.37 -10.75
N THR A 207 6.09 7.98 -11.89
CA THR A 207 4.86 7.68 -12.63
C THR A 207 4.86 6.25 -13.18
N GLU A 208 6.01 5.73 -13.64
CA GLU A 208 6.13 4.33 -14.09
C GLU A 208 5.81 3.35 -12.95
N ILE A 209 6.42 3.55 -11.78
CA ILE A 209 6.16 2.73 -10.58
C ILE A 209 4.68 2.81 -10.21
N ARG A 210 4.11 4.02 -10.20
CA ARG A 210 2.71 4.23 -9.85
C ARG A 210 1.76 3.51 -10.81
N ASN A 211 1.98 3.59 -12.12
CA ASN A 211 1.14 2.92 -13.11
C ASN A 211 1.17 1.39 -12.95
N ALA A 212 2.36 0.83 -12.69
CA ALA A 212 2.50 -0.60 -12.39
C ALA A 212 1.76 -0.98 -11.09
N TRP A 213 1.88 -0.15 -10.05
CA TRP A 213 1.21 -0.36 -8.77
C TRP A 213 -0.31 -0.20 -8.84
N HIS A 214 -0.84 0.75 -9.61
CA HIS A 214 -2.29 0.88 -9.86
C HIS A 214 -2.84 -0.38 -10.51
N THR A 215 -2.17 -0.88 -11.55
CA THR A 215 -2.59 -2.13 -12.22
C THR A 215 -2.66 -3.29 -11.23
N LYS A 216 -1.60 -3.48 -10.44
CA LYS A 216 -1.55 -4.53 -9.41
C LYS A 216 -2.58 -4.33 -8.30
N ARG A 217 -2.74 -3.10 -7.82
CA ARG A 217 -3.73 -2.74 -6.79
C ARG A 217 -5.16 -2.98 -7.28
N GLY A 218 -5.47 -2.68 -8.54
CA GLY A 218 -6.77 -2.97 -9.15
C GLY A 218 -7.10 -4.46 -9.16
N LEU A 219 -6.09 -5.33 -9.34
CA LEU A 219 -6.26 -6.78 -9.23
C LEU A 219 -6.54 -7.23 -7.79
N VAL A 220 -5.78 -6.69 -6.83
CA VAL A 220 -5.89 -7.06 -5.40
C VAL A 220 -7.15 -6.47 -4.73
N HIS A 221 -7.59 -5.29 -5.14
CA HIS A 221 -8.74 -4.59 -4.56
C HIS A 221 -10.01 -4.67 -5.41
N SER A 222 -10.01 -5.45 -6.50
CA SER A 222 -11.20 -5.63 -7.32
C SER A 222 -12.41 -6.00 -6.45
N PRO A 223 -13.62 -5.46 -6.72
CA PRO A 223 -14.84 -5.83 -5.98
C PRO A 223 -15.15 -7.33 -6.00
N SER A 224 -14.69 -8.02 -7.05
CA SER A 224 -14.81 -9.48 -7.20
C SER A 224 -13.47 -10.06 -7.63
N PRO A 225 -12.48 -10.12 -6.72
CA PRO A 225 -11.13 -10.48 -7.09
C PRO A 225 -11.06 -11.98 -7.43
N HIS A 226 -10.31 -12.31 -8.48
CA HIS A 226 -10.15 -13.69 -8.92
C HIS A 226 -9.26 -14.44 -7.92
N ALA A 227 -9.79 -15.50 -7.29
CA ALA A 227 -9.11 -16.18 -6.18
C ALA A 227 -7.73 -16.73 -6.55
N ALA A 228 -7.60 -17.30 -7.76
CA ALA A 228 -6.31 -17.83 -8.21
C ALA A 228 -5.26 -16.73 -8.42
N ASP A 229 -5.69 -15.53 -8.82
CA ASP A 229 -4.79 -14.40 -9.07
C ASP A 229 -4.31 -13.81 -7.74
N LEU A 230 -5.23 -13.66 -6.78
CA LEU A 230 -4.87 -13.27 -5.41
C LEU A 230 -3.89 -14.25 -4.77
N LEU A 231 -4.07 -15.56 -4.96
CA LEU A 231 -3.14 -16.57 -4.46
C LEU A 231 -1.75 -16.42 -5.09
N GLN A 232 -1.67 -16.13 -6.40
CA GLN A 232 -0.39 -15.86 -7.05
C GLN A 232 0.30 -14.63 -6.45
N VAL A 233 -0.43 -13.53 -6.24
CA VAL A 233 0.12 -12.33 -5.60
C VAL A 233 0.57 -12.65 -4.16
N ALA A 234 -0.27 -13.33 -3.38
CA ALA A 234 0.02 -13.65 -1.98
C ALA A 234 1.21 -14.62 -1.80
N GLU A 235 1.45 -15.51 -2.75
CA GLU A 235 2.55 -16.50 -2.70
C GLU A 235 3.85 -16.00 -3.35
N HIS A 236 3.76 -15.22 -4.43
CA HIS A 236 4.89 -15.01 -5.35
C HIS A 236 5.25 -13.56 -5.61
N ASP A 237 4.45 -12.58 -5.16
CA ASP A 237 4.80 -11.18 -5.37
C ASP A 237 6.11 -10.83 -4.65
N ALA A 238 7.05 -10.28 -5.40
CA ALA A 238 8.36 -9.90 -4.87
C ALA A 238 8.26 -8.72 -3.88
N ASP A 239 7.16 -7.97 -3.91
CA ASP A 239 6.87 -6.91 -2.97
C ASP A 239 6.02 -7.43 -1.79
N ARG A 240 6.58 -7.34 -0.57
CA ARG A 240 5.91 -7.80 0.65
C ARG A 240 4.59 -7.09 0.91
N SER A 241 4.45 -5.81 0.55
CA SER A 241 3.22 -5.04 0.78
C SER A 241 2.04 -5.61 0.02
N PHE A 242 2.26 -6.07 -1.21
CA PHE A 242 1.23 -6.73 -2.02
C PHE A 242 0.92 -8.13 -1.52
N ARG A 243 1.92 -8.89 -1.04
CA ARG A 243 1.67 -10.19 -0.39
C ARG A 243 0.78 -10.05 0.84
N ILE A 244 1.07 -9.07 1.68
CA ILE A 244 0.28 -8.75 2.88
C ILE A 244 -1.16 -8.37 2.49
N GLU A 245 -1.34 -7.48 1.53
CA GLU A 245 -2.67 -7.01 1.13
C GLU A 245 -3.49 -8.11 0.44
N ALA A 246 -2.87 -8.87 -0.47
CA ALA A 246 -3.52 -10.03 -1.09
C ALA A 246 -3.95 -11.06 -0.04
N THR A 247 -3.11 -11.31 0.99
CA THR A 247 -3.46 -12.19 2.11
C THR A 247 -4.70 -11.72 2.85
N LEU A 248 -4.83 -10.41 3.12
CA LEU A 248 -6.03 -9.84 3.72
C LEU A 248 -7.25 -10.00 2.80
N THR A 249 -7.11 -9.68 1.51
CA THR A 249 -8.21 -9.82 0.53
C THR A 249 -8.69 -11.26 0.38
N LEU A 250 -7.82 -12.26 0.55
CA LEU A 250 -8.23 -13.68 0.54
C LEU A 250 -9.30 -13.99 1.61
N GLY A 251 -9.30 -13.25 2.73
CA GLY A 251 -10.37 -13.33 3.74
C GLY A 251 -11.74 -12.96 3.19
N ILE A 252 -11.83 -11.94 2.34
CA ILE A 252 -13.05 -11.55 1.62
C ILE A 252 -13.37 -12.59 0.54
N ALA A 253 -12.38 -12.95 -0.27
CA ALA A 253 -12.54 -13.88 -1.41
C ALA A 253 -13.11 -15.24 -0.99
N ARG A 254 -12.82 -15.69 0.23
CA ARG A 254 -13.38 -16.92 0.81
C ARG A 254 -14.91 -16.92 0.88
N PHE A 255 -15.53 -15.77 1.07
CA PHE A 255 -16.99 -15.63 1.19
C PHE A 255 -17.68 -15.18 -0.10
N SER A 256 -16.94 -14.57 -1.02
CA SER A 256 -17.46 -14.17 -2.34
C SER A 256 -17.24 -15.23 -3.43
N SER A 257 -16.32 -16.18 -3.25
CA SER A 257 -16.01 -17.18 -4.29
C SER A 257 -17.14 -18.20 -4.47
N PRO A 258 -17.60 -18.46 -5.72
CA PRO A 258 -18.62 -19.46 -6.00
C PRO A 258 -18.10 -20.91 -5.95
N SER A 259 -16.78 -21.11 -6.09
CA SER A 259 -16.15 -22.43 -6.15
C SER A 259 -15.70 -22.90 -4.78
N ARG A 260 -16.20 -24.07 -4.33
CA ARG A 260 -15.69 -24.77 -3.14
C ARG A 260 -14.20 -25.12 -3.27
N GLY A 261 -13.72 -25.33 -4.51
CA GLY A 261 -12.31 -25.57 -4.79
C GLY A 261 -11.43 -24.39 -4.40
N ASN A 262 -11.86 -23.17 -4.74
CA ASN A 262 -11.18 -21.92 -4.37
C ASN A 262 -11.17 -21.73 -2.86
N VAL A 263 -12.34 -21.83 -2.21
CA VAL A 263 -12.44 -21.71 -0.75
C VAL A 263 -11.47 -22.64 -0.03
N ARG A 264 -11.33 -23.89 -0.52
CA ARG A 264 -10.37 -24.85 0.04
C ARG A 264 -8.92 -24.38 -0.13
N VAL A 265 -8.49 -24.03 -1.34
CA VAL A 265 -7.09 -23.62 -1.56
C VAL A 265 -6.75 -22.30 -0.84
N ILE A 266 -7.73 -21.41 -0.68
CA ILE A 266 -7.59 -20.21 0.15
C ILE A 266 -7.32 -20.59 1.61
N ASN A 267 -8.14 -21.47 2.20
CA ASN A 267 -7.93 -21.91 3.58
C ASN A 267 -6.60 -22.67 3.75
N ASP A 268 -6.23 -23.51 2.77
CA ASP A 268 -4.94 -24.22 2.77
C ASP A 268 -3.76 -23.23 2.72
N TYR A 269 -3.86 -22.16 1.92
CA TYR A 269 -2.88 -21.08 1.89
C TYR A 269 -2.81 -20.33 3.23
N LEU A 270 -3.95 -19.86 3.75
CA LEU A 270 -3.98 -19.10 5.00
C LEU A 270 -3.42 -19.91 6.18
N GLY A 271 -3.67 -21.23 6.22
CA GLY A 271 -3.09 -22.11 7.23
C GLY A 271 -1.57 -22.21 7.14
N ARG A 272 -1.00 -22.27 5.92
CA ARG A 272 0.46 -22.25 5.70
C ARG A 272 1.05 -20.88 6.02
N ALA A 273 0.41 -19.80 5.60
CA ALA A 273 0.86 -18.43 5.81
C ALA A 273 0.92 -18.09 7.31
N LEU A 274 -0.07 -18.55 8.10
CA LEU A 274 -0.09 -18.40 9.56
C LEU A 274 1.09 -19.11 10.24
N ALA A 275 1.54 -20.24 9.70
CA ALA A 275 2.67 -21.01 10.20
C ALA A 275 4.02 -20.63 9.55
N GLY A 276 4.03 -19.62 8.68
CA GLY A 276 5.21 -19.18 7.95
C GLY A 276 6.14 -18.28 8.76
N ASP A 277 7.33 -18.01 8.20
CA ASP A 277 8.38 -17.23 8.87
C ASP A 277 8.18 -15.71 8.80
N ASP A 278 7.32 -15.20 7.90
CA ASP A 278 7.05 -13.76 7.77
C ASP A 278 5.96 -13.34 8.77
N PRO A 279 6.30 -12.57 9.83
CA PRO A 279 5.36 -12.26 10.90
C PRO A 279 4.20 -11.36 10.43
N LEU A 280 4.42 -10.48 9.46
CA LEU A 280 3.36 -9.60 8.96
C LEU A 280 2.36 -10.36 8.10
N ILE A 281 2.85 -11.30 7.28
CA ILE A 281 1.98 -12.18 6.50
C ILE A 281 1.21 -13.14 7.43
N ALA A 282 1.85 -13.66 8.48
CA ALA A 282 1.17 -14.51 9.46
C ALA A 282 0.04 -13.75 10.18
N VAL A 283 0.28 -12.50 10.59
CA VAL A 283 -0.75 -11.63 11.19
C VAL A 283 -1.88 -11.33 10.19
N ALA A 284 -1.55 -11.02 8.93
CA ALA A 284 -2.55 -10.83 7.88
C ALA A 284 -3.38 -12.10 7.64
N ALA A 285 -2.74 -13.27 7.68
CA ALA A 285 -3.40 -14.56 7.50
C ALA A 285 -4.35 -14.87 8.67
N GLN A 286 -3.94 -14.57 9.91
CA GLN A 286 -4.82 -14.68 11.08
C GLN A 286 -6.06 -13.82 10.92
N VAL A 287 -5.89 -12.54 10.56
CA VAL A 287 -7.01 -11.62 10.31
C VAL A 287 -7.91 -12.13 9.20
N ALA A 288 -7.36 -12.62 8.10
CA ALA A 288 -8.13 -13.17 7.00
C ALA A 288 -8.90 -14.45 7.39
N GLN A 289 -8.34 -15.28 8.28
CA GLN A 289 -9.03 -16.46 8.82
C GLN A 289 -10.18 -16.08 9.75
N ASP A 290 -9.97 -15.08 10.61
CA ASP A 290 -10.96 -14.59 11.58
C ASP A 290 -12.05 -13.74 10.91
N PHE A 291 -11.81 -13.28 9.69
CA PHE A 291 -12.78 -12.53 8.92
C PHE A 291 -14.06 -13.35 8.71
N THR A 292 -15.21 -12.71 8.95
CA THR A 292 -16.52 -13.35 8.94
C THR A 292 -17.40 -12.86 7.79
N LYS A 293 -18.36 -13.69 7.39
CA LYS A 293 -19.41 -13.30 6.43
C LYS A 293 -20.19 -12.06 6.88
N ARG A 294 -20.39 -11.87 8.19
CA ARG A 294 -21.06 -10.68 8.74
C ARG A 294 -20.26 -9.42 8.44
N GLN A 295 -18.95 -9.45 8.66
CA GLN A 295 -18.07 -8.31 8.35
C GLN A 295 -18.12 -7.96 6.86
N MET A 296 -18.09 -8.97 5.97
CA MET A 296 -18.23 -8.75 4.52
C MET A 296 -19.50 -7.96 4.15
N HIS A 297 -20.64 -8.27 4.77
CA HIS A 297 -21.90 -7.58 4.49
C HIS A 297 -21.97 -6.16 5.06
N THR A 298 -21.14 -5.83 6.05
CA THR A 298 -21.07 -4.49 6.66
C THR A 298 -19.93 -3.63 6.12
N MET A 299 -19.07 -4.19 5.27
CA MET A 299 -18.00 -3.42 4.66
C MET A 299 -18.59 -2.34 3.75
N PRO A 300 -18.13 -1.09 3.85
CA PRO A 300 -18.45 -0.11 2.84
C PRO A 300 -17.95 -0.66 1.50
N MET A 301 -18.83 -0.70 0.50
CA MET A 301 -18.39 -0.93 -0.88
C MET A 301 -17.38 0.17 -1.17
N ARG A 302 -16.10 -0.21 -1.38
CA ARG A 302 -15.05 0.75 -1.71
C ARG A 302 -15.53 1.49 -2.96
N GLN A 303 -15.83 2.76 -2.81
CA GLN A 303 -16.00 3.62 -3.98
C GLN A 303 -14.58 3.88 -4.45
N ASP A 304 -14.24 3.35 -5.62
CA ASP A 304 -12.97 3.65 -6.26
C ASP A 304 -12.96 5.16 -6.53
N HIS A 305 -12.30 5.90 -5.64
CA HIS A 305 -11.95 7.29 -5.87
C HIS A 305 -10.68 7.26 -6.71
N ASP A 306 -10.89 7.19 -8.04
CA ASP A 306 -9.85 7.45 -9.04
C ASP A 306 -9.44 8.94 -9.01
#